data_AF-A0AAE1AYJ6-F1
#
_entry.id   AF-A0AAE1AYJ6-F1
#
_cell.length_a   1.000
_cell.length_b   1.000
_cell.length_c   1.000
_cell.angle_alpha   90.00
_cell.angle_beta   90.00
_cell.angle_gamma   90.00
#
_symmetry.space_group_name_H-M   'P 1'
#
loop_
_entity.id
_entity.type
_entity.pdbx_description
1 polymer ?
#
loop_
_entity_poly.entity_id
_entity_poly.type
_entity_poly.pdbx_seq_one_letter_code
_entity_poly.pdbx_strand_id
1 'polypeptide(L)'
;MHQRKMGPLQVWTGTVLLTLCLAFCIASQEKETSTIDHELLVVTIATEENDGFRQFMKSAKKYGLDVKVFGMGQEWQGGTMESIGGGHKINILKESLKPYKHREDLILMFVDSKNMLMEKKMETVVPIT
;
A
#
# COMPACT_ATOMS: atom_id res chain seq x y z
N MET A 1 -15.99 -25.68 57.85
CA MET A 1 -16.07 -25.39 56.40
C MET A 1 -17.43 -24.77 56.11
N HIS A 2 -17.54 -23.44 56.12
CA HIS A 2 -18.81 -22.71 56.15
C HIS A 2 -19.21 -22.29 54.73
N GLN A 3 -20.06 -23.08 54.08
CA GLN A 3 -20.58 -22.79 52.74
C GLN A 3 -21.65 -21.69 52.85
N ARG A 4 -21.30 -20.43 52.57
CA ARG A 4 -22.27 -19.33 52.50
C ARG A 4 -23.13 -19.55 51.25
N LYS A 5 -24.37 -20.04 51.43
CA LYS A 5 -25.38 -20.05 50.36
C LYS A 5 -25.75 -18.61 50.03
N MET A 6 -25.52 -18.20 48.80
CA MET A 6 -25.89 -16.87 48.33
C MET A 6 -27.41 -16.74 48.27
N GLY A 7 -27.94 -15.61 48.74
CA GLY A 7 -29.37 -15.32 48.69
C GLY A 7 -29.87 -14.98 47.28
N PRO A 8 -31.16 -15.17 46.98
CA PRO A 8 -31.74 -14.98 45.64
C PRO A 8 -31.55 -13.55 45.10
N LEU A 9 -31.59 -12.52 45.97
CA LEU A 9 -31.32 -11.14 45.56
C LEU A 9 -29.87 -10.92 45.10
N GLN A 10 -28.90 -11.57 45.76
CA GLN A 10 -27.47 -11.41 45.45
C GLN A 10 -27.10 -12.10 44.13
N VAL A 11 -27.76 -13.22 43.82
CA VAL A 11 -27.63 -13.90 42.52
C VAL A 11 -28.20 -13.00 41.41
N TRP A 12 -29.40 -12.43 41.63
CA TRP A 12 -30.07 -11.60 40.63
C TRP A 12 -29.32 -10.31 40.31
N THR A 13 -28.80 -9.62 41.34
CA THR A 13 -27.94 -8.44 41.15
C THR A 13 -26.65 -8.76 40.41
N GLY A 14 -26.06 -9.93 40.67
CA GLY A 14 -24.86 -10.40 39.97
C GLY A 14 -25.13 -10.67 38.48
N THR A 15 -26.27 -11.30 38.17
CA THR A 15 -26.67 -11.58 36.78
C THR A 15 -26.98 -10.31 35.99
N VAL A 16 -27.68 -9.33 36.60
CA VAL A 16 -27.98 -8.04 35.95
C VAL A 16 -26.70 -7.24 35.70
N LEU A 17 -25.76 -7.21 36.66
CA LEU A 17 -24.49 -6.51 36.47
C LEU A 17 -23.62 -7.17 35.40
N LEU A 18 -23.59 -8.51 35.35
CA LEU A 18 -22.82 -9.26 34.36
C LEU A 18 -23.37 -9.03 32.93
N THR A 19 -24.69 -9.00 32.77
CA THR A 19 -25.34 -8.75 31.47
C THR A 19 -25.15 -7.31 31.01
N LEU A 20 -25.21 -6.33 31.91
CA LEU A 20 -24.87 -4.93 31.61
C LEU A 20 -23.39 -4.76 31.22
N CYS A 21 -22.47 -5.43 31.92
CA CYS A 21 -21.06 -5.45 31.54
C CYS A 21 -20.84 -6.06 30.15
N LEU A 22 -21.50 -7.18 29.84
CA LEU A 22 -21.41 -7.79 28.51
C LEU A 22 -21.94 -6.86 27.42
N ALA A 23 -23.10 -6.25 27.64
CA ALA A 23 -23.70 -5.31 26.69
C ALA A 23 -22.81 -4.08 26.45
N PHE A 24 -22.18 -3.56 27.51
CA PHE A 24 -21.23 -2.45 27.42
C PHE A 24 -19.93 -2.85 26.69
N CYS A 25 -19.41 -4.06 26.91
CA CYS A 25 -18.26 -4.59 26.18
C CYS A 25 -18.56 -4.76 24.68
N ILE A 26 -19.76 -5.24 24.33
CA ILE A 26 -20.20 -5.37 22.93
C ILE A 26 -20.34 -3.98 22.28
N ALA A 27 -20.95 -3.02 22.99
CA ALA A 27 -21.09 -1.66 22.49
C ALA A 27 -19.75 -0.90 22.36
N SER A 28 -18.73 -1.31 23.13
CA SER A 28 -17.39 -0.70 23.08
C SER A 28 -16.55 -1.19 21.88
N GLN A 29 -17.01 -2.18 21.10
CA GLN A 29 -16.23 -2.77 20.01
C GLN A 29 -16.32 -2.03 18.67
N GLU A 30 -17.20 -1.05 18.49
CA GLU A 30 -17.40 -0.41 17.18
C GLU A 30 -16.82 1.00 17.14
N LYS A 31 -15.50 1.08 17.11
CA LYS A 31 -14.83 2.22 16.49
C LYS A 31 -14.01 1.68 15.32
N GLU A 32 -14.70 1.34 14.23
CA GLU A 32 -14.03 1.09 12.96
C GLU A 32 -13.34 2.39 12.54
N THR A 33 -12.03 2.46 12.79
CA THR A 33 -11.16 3.35 12.05
C THR A 33 -11.34 2.99 10.58
N SER A 34 -11.90 3.91 9.79
CA SER A 34 -11.99 3.78 8.35
C SER A 34 -10.57 3.65 7.80
N THR A 35 -10.06 2.42 7.69
CA THR A 35 -8.82 2.13 7.00
C THR A 35 -9.09 2.37 5.53
N ILE A 36 -8.60 3.48 4.99
CA ILE A 36 -8.55 3.66 3.54
C ILE A 36 -7.68 2.51 3.03
N ASP A 37 -8.28 1.61 2.27
CA ASP A 37 -7.54 0.53 1.60
C ASP A 37 -6.70 1.18 0.51
N HIS A 38 -5.39 1.21 0.71
CA HIS A 38 -4.47 1.87 -0.20
C HIS A 38 -4.05 0.92 -1.32
N GLU A 39 -4.24 1.34 -2.57
CA GLU A 39 -3.77 0.59 -3.74
C GLU A 39 -2.34 1.02 -4.11
N LEU A 40 -1.44 0.05 -4.31
CA LEU A 40 -0.06 0.32 -4.72
C LEU A 40 0.06 0.33 -6.26
N LEU A 41 0.45 1.48 -6.82
CA LEU A 41 0.79 1.63 -8.22
C LEU A 41 2.32 1.67 -8.40
N VAL A 42 2.90 0.59 -8.92
CA VAL A 42 4.33 0.55 -9.26
C VAL A 42 4.53 1.01 -10.71
N VAL A 43 5.39 2.00 -10.91
CA VAL A 43 5.64 2.59 -12.22
C VAL A 43 7.12 2.64 -12.54
N THR A 44 7.45 2.49 -13.83
CA THR A 44 8.78 2.76 -14.36
C THR A 44 8.69 3.59 -15.63
N ILE A 45 9.78 4.27 -15.98
CA ILE A 45 9.90 5.06 -17.21
C ILE A 45 11.01 4.48 -18.06
N ALA A 46 10.63 3.96 -19.22
CA ALA A 46 11.54 3.41 -20.20
C ALA A 46 11.10 3.89 -21.58
N THR A 47 12.02 4.54 -22.31
CA THR A 47 11.80 4.98 -23.70
C THR A 47 12.12 3.90 -24.72
N GLU A 48 12.91 2.91 -24.32
CA GLU A 48 13.42 1.82 -25.15
C GLU A 48 13.43 0.51 -24.36
N GLU A 49 13.37 -0.61 -25.07
CA GLU A 49 13.50 -1.93 -24.48
C GLU A 49 14.97 -2.41 -24.50
N ASN A 50 15.73 -2.00 -23.49
CA ASN A 50 17.12 -2.47 -23.30
C ASN A 50 17.20 -3.70 -22.38
N ASP A 51 18.40 -4.29 -22.28
CA ASP A 51 18.62 -5.49 -21.46
C ASP A 51 18.31 -5.27 -19.97
N GLY A 52 18.63 -4.08 -19.44
CA GLY A 52 18.33 -3.72 -18.06
C GLY A 52 16.82 -3.72 -17.80
N PHE A 53 16.05 -3.08 -18.68
CA PHE A 53 14.59 -3.07 -18.61
C PHE A 53 14.00 -4.49 -18.70
N ARG A 54 14.48 -5.33 -19.63
CA ARG A 54 14.02 -6.73 -19.73
C ARG A 54 14.26 -7.52 -18.45
N GLN A 55 15.46 -7.38 -17.88
CA GLN A 55 15.81 -8.06 -16.63
C GLN A 55 14.96 -7.55 -15.47
N PHE A 56 14.75 -6.24 -15.38
CA PHE A 56 13.84 -5.63 -14.41
C PHE A 56 12.43 -6.21 -14.53
N MET A 57 11.80 -6.18 -15.71
CA MET A 57 10.45 -6.71 -15.91
C MET A 57 10.35 -8.21 -15.61
N LYS A 58 11.37 -8.99 -15.98
CA LYS A 58 11.45 -10.41 -15.63
C LYS A 58 11.49 -10.64 -14.12
N SER A 59 12.28 -9.83 -13.40
CA SER A 59 12.37 -9.89 -11.93
C SER A 59 11.07 -9.44 -11.27
N ALA A 60 10.43 -8.36 -11.72
CA ALA A 60 9.15 -7.89 -11.22
C ALA A 60 8.06 -8.95 -11.36
N LYS A 61 7.96 -9.58 -12.55
CA LYS A 61 7.06 -10.69 -12.82
C LYS A 61 7.30 -11.88 -11.89
N LYS A 62 8.58 -12.23 -11.63
CA LYS A 62 8.95 -13.32 -10.71
C LYS A 62 8.39 -13.09 -9.31
N TYR A 63 8.32 -11.84 -8.85
CA TYR A 63 7.81 -11.48 -7.52
C TYR A 63 6.34 -11.04 -7.50
N GLY A 64 5.63 -11.19 -8.62
CA GLY A 64 4.20 -10.87 -8.73
C GLY A 64 3.90 -9.37 -8.68
N LEU A 65 4.85 -8.52 -9.07
CA LEU A 65 4.62 -7.08 -9.19
C LEU A 65 4.11 -6.75 -10.58
N ASP A 66 2.94 -6.11 -10.64
CA ASP A 66 2.44 -5.49 -11.87
C ASP A 66 3.03 -4.09 -11.99
N VAL A 67 3.91 -3.90 -12.98
CA VAL A 67 4.64 -2.65 -13.17
C VAL A 67 4.13 -1.95 -14.41
N LYS A 68 3.61 -0.74 -14.22
CA LYS A 68 3.16 0.11 -15.32
C LYS A 68 4.35 0.84 -15.95
N VAL A 69 4.52 0.62 -17.25
CA VAL A 69 5.63 1.22 -18.01
C VAL A 69 5.14 2.47 -18.73
N PHE A 70 5.78 3.60 -18.47
CA PHE A 70 5.52 4.86 -19.16
C PHE A 70 6.66 5.23 -20.11
N GLY A 71 6.31 5.94 -21.18
CA GLY A 71 7.28 6.47 -22.13
C GLY A 71 7.79 5.50 -23.20
N MET A 72 7.32 4.24 -23.22
CA MET A 72 7.82 3.24 -24.17
C MET A 72 7.63 3.68 -25.62
N GLY A 73 8.72 3.66 -26.39
CA GLY A 73 8.74 4.10 -27.79
C GLY A 73 8.79 5.62 -28.00
N GLN A 74 8.77 6.43 -26.93
CA GLN A 74 8.98 7.88 -27.05
C GLN A 74 10.46 8.18 -27.27
N GLU A 75 10.75 9.12 -28.17
CA GLU A 75 12.12 9.57 -28.38
C GLU A 75 12.71 10.20 -27.11
N TRP A 76 13.94 9.85 -26.77
CA TRP A 76 14.59 10.40 -25.59
C TRP A 76 15.08 11.83 -25.82
N GLN A 77 14.46 12.80 -25.12
CA GLN A 77 14.83 14.22 -25.14
C GLN A 77 15.52 14.70 -23.85
N GLY A 78 15.99 13.78 -23.01
CA GLY A 78 16.50 14.10 -21.66
C GLY A 78 18.00 14.37 -21.54
N GLY A 79 18.71 14.59 -22.66
CA GLY A 79 20.15 14.82 -22.70
C GLY A 79 20.99 13.57 -22.39
N THR A 80 22.30 13.71 -22.20
CA THR A 80 23.14 12.60 -21.75
C THR A 80 22.96 12.37 -20.24
N MET A 81 22.90 11.10 -19.81
CA MET A 81 22.83 10.73 -18.39
C MET A 81 24.17 10.98 -17.64
N GLU A 82 25.18 11.47 -18.35
CA GLU A 82 26.53 11.81 -17.87
C GLU A 82 26.60 13.23 -17.27
N SER A 83 25.55 14.04 -17.47
CA SER A 83 25.40 15.39 -16.92
C SER A 83 24.09 15.53 -16.15
N ILE A 84 23.67 16.74 -15.77
CA ILE A 84 22.34 16.98 -15.18
C ILE A 84 21.27 16.63 -16.24
N GLY A 85 20.83 15.37 -16.25
CA GLY A 85 19.81 14.82 -17.14
C GLY A 85 18.61 14.26 -16.39
N GLY A 86 17.67 13.66 -17.10
CA GLY A 86 16.52 12.97 -16.47
C GLY A 86 15.24 13.79 -16.29
N GLY A 87 15.27 15.11 -16.51
CA GLY A 87 14.07 15.96 -16.46
C GLY A 87 12.97 15.53 -17.44
N HIS A 88 13.36 14.93 -18.58
CA HIS A 88 12.40 14.34 -19.50
C HIS A 88 11.60 13.18 -18.87
N LYS A 89 12.21 12.36 -17.99
CA LYS A 89 11.47 11.33 -17.23
C LYS A 89 10.43 11.98 -16.32
N ILE A 90 10.75 13.10 -15.66
CA ILE A 90 9.78 13.81 -14.80
C ILE A 90 8.58 14.34 -15.62
N ASN A 91 8.82 14.85 -16.82
CA ASN A 91 7.73 15.29 -17.70
C ASN A 91 6.84 14.12 -18.13
N ILE A 92 7.44 12.98 -18.54
CA ILE A 92 6.69 11.77 -18.87
C ILE A 92 5.89 11.28 -17.66
N LEU A 93 6.48 11.27 -16.47
CA LEU A 93 5.80 10.87 -15.23
C LEU A 93 4.59 11.78 -14.95
N LYS A 94 4.80 13.10 -14.99
CA LYS A 94 3.77 14.10 -14.73
C LYS A 94 2.57 13.94 -15.66
N GLU A 95 2.83 13.75 -16.95
CA GLU A 95 1.78 13.53 -17.96
C GLU A 95 1.05 12.20 -17.73
N SER A 96 1.81 11.13 -17.44
CA SER A 96 1.26 9.79 -17.23
C SER A 96 0.45 9.65 -15.94
N LEU A 97 0.70 10.52 -14.95
CA LEU A 97 -0.02 10.52 -13.67
C LEU A 97 -1.31 11.36 -13.67
N LYS A 98 -1.58 12.14 -14.73
CA LYS A 98 -2.82 12.94 -14.83
C LYS A 98 -4.11 12.15 -14.58
N PRO A 99 -4.28 10.91 -15.08
CA PRO A 99 -5.47 10.10 -14.82
C PRO A 99 -5.68 9.75 -13.33
N TYR A 100 -4.64 9.85 -12.51
CA TYR A 100 -4.64 9.48 -11.09
C TYR A 100 -4.79 10.69 -10.16
N LYS A 101 -4.95 11.91 -10.69
CA LYS A 101 -4.96 13.16 -9.92
C LYS A 101 -5.98 13.19 -8.76
N HIS A 102 -7.07 12.43 -8.87
CA HIS A 102 -8.16 12.41 -7.90
C HIS A 102 -8.21 11.12 -7.06
N ARG A 103 -7.18 10.27 -7.15
CA ARG A 103 -7.07 9.01 -6.40
C ARG A 103 -6.24 9.25 -5.14
N GLU A 104 -6.92 9.50 -4.03
CA GLU A 104 -6.28 9.70 -2.70
C GLU A 104 -5.91 8.37 -2.02
N ASP A 105 -6.44 7.27 -2.53
CA ASP A 105 -6.19 5.90 -2.09
C ASP A 105 -4.92 5.29 -2.69
N LEU A 106 -4.24 5.98 -3.63
CA LEU A 106 -3.07 5.42 -4.31
C LEU A 106 -1.75 5.74 -3.61
N ILE A 107 -0.94 4.70 -3.42
CA ILE A 107 0.49 4.81 -3.12
C ILE A 107 1.27 4.62 -4.42
N LEU A 108 2.01 5.63 -4.85
CA LEU A 108 2.84 5.55 -6.05
C LEU A 108 4.28 5.13 -5.70
N MET A 109 4.76 4.04 -6.29
CA MET A 109 6.17 3.65 -6.24
C MET A 109 6.81 3.83 -7.61
N PHE A 110 7.68 4.83 -7.75
CA PHE A 110 8.50 5.01 -8.94
C PHE A 110 9.84 4.27 -8.83
N VAL A 111 10.19 3.52 -9.88
CA VAL A 111 11.38 2.68 -9.99
C VAL A 111 12.10 2.95 -11.31
N ASP A 112 13.40 3.24 -11.28
CA ASP A 112 14.21 3.33 -12.51
C ASP A 112 14.65 1.93 -12.96
N SER A 113 14.16 1.49 -14.11
CA SER A 113 14.37 0.14 -14.63
C SER A 113 15.73 -0.08 -15.32
N LYS A 114 16.51 0.97 -15.58
CA LYS A 114 17.75 0.81 -16.38
C LYS A 114 18.81 -0.03 -15.66
N ASN A 115 18.95 0.09 -14.34
CA ASN A 115 20.01 -0.57 -13.57
C ASN A 115 19.50 -1.31 -12.32
N MET A 116 18.19 -1.59 -12.21
CA MET A 116 17.61 -2.17 -10.99
C MET A 116 16.99 -3.55 -11.25
N LEU A 117 17.13 -4.43 -10.27
CA LEU A 117 16.48 -5.74 -10.19
C LEU A 117 15.60 -5.80 -8.95
N MET A 118 14.44 -6.45 -9.06
CA MET A 118 13.63 -6.81 -7.90
C MET A 118 14.16 -8.11 -7.30
N GLU A 119 14.43 -8.12 -6.00
CA GLU A 119 14.99 -9.29 -5.30
C GLU A 119 14.00 -9.99 -4.35
N LYS A 120 12.95 -9.28 -3.92
CA LYS A 120 11.91 -9.81 -3.03
C LYS A 120 10.54 -9.25 -3.41
N LYS A 121 9.49 -9.98 -3.04
CA LYS A 121 8.11 -9.49 -3.06
C LYS A 121 7.96 -8.32 -2.10
N MET A 122 7.22 -7.30 -2.51
CA MET A 122 6.78 -6.22 -1.62
C MET A 122 5.73 -6.81 -0.66
N GLU A 123 6.09 -6.91 0.62
CA GLU A 123 5.22 -7.52 1.64
C GLU A 123 4.24 -6.50 2.23
N THR A 124 4.66 -5.25 2.47
CA THR A 124 3.78 -4.18 2.94
C THR A 124 4.49 -2.83 2.76
N VAL A 125 3.80 -1.84 2.18
CA VAL A 125 4.22 -0.43 2.27
C VAL A 125 3.44 0.18 3.42
N VAL A 126 4.10 0.44 4.55
CA VAL A 126 3.46 1.09 5.70
C VAL A 126 3.56 2.59 5.50
N PRO A 127 2.44 3.34 5.48
CA PRO A 127 2.50 4.79 5.47
C PRO A 127 3.16 5.28 6.75
N ILE A 128 4.20 6.10 6.62
CA ILE A 128 4.85 6.76 7.76
C ILE A 128 4.01 8.01 8.05
N THR A 129 3.06 7.89 8.97
CA THR A 129 2.34 9.02 9.59
C THR A 129 2.93 9.38 10.93
#